data_AF-A0A4W4GCJ9-F1
#
_entry.id   AF-A0A4W4GCJ9-F1
#
_cell.length_a   1.000
_cell.length_b   1.000
_cell.length_c   1.000
_cell.angle_alpha   90.00
_cell.angle_beta   90.00
_cell.angle_gamma   90.00
#
_symmetry.space_group_name_H-M   'P 1'
#
loop_
_entity.id
_entity.type
_entity.pdbx_description
1 polymer ?
#
loop_
_entity_poly.entity_id
_entity_poly.type
_entity_poly.pdbx_seq_one_letter_code
_entity_poly.pdbx_strand_id
1 'polypeptide(L)'
;MHKAYQPLKPATNKLLQKKWDQTCYEEHRKKVKEVKPVVDIKGIPTPTHVQLKLKKTQVQEERQAIIERDNQLLASRLARIGHSKGLIDHRNDYPERSLNSERRREQLLQVTRQNQAIYQRITARESEYRRELWVEDWERVERRRDDIACYPRGVANKQVNSTYTVFSSSLSSSHVESTEEDTQHQ
;
A
#
# COMPACT_ATOMS: atom_id res chain seq x y z
N MET A 1 -45.21 80.76 -7.54
CA MET A 1 -45.30 80.50 -6.08
C MET A 1 -44.29 81.31 -5.22
N HIS A 2 -44.03 82.59 -5.50
CA HIS A 2 -43.21 83.47 -4.63
C HIS A 2 -44.04 84.55 -3.90
N LYS A 3 -45.33 84.68 -4.25
CA LYS A 3 -46.25 85.69 -3.67
C LYS A 3 -46.58 85.44 -2.19
N ALA A 4 -46.57 84.18 -1.74
CA ALA A 4 -46.81 83.79 -0.35
C ALA A 4 -45.54 83.81 0.54
N TYR A 5 -44.36 84.06 -0.05
CA TYR A 5 -43.11 84.12 0.70
C TYR A 5 -42.94 85.52 1.31
N GLN A 6 -42.77 85.56 2.63
CA GLN A 6 -42.61 86.77 3.41
C GLN A 6 -41.18 86.79 3.98
N PRO A 7 -40.28 87.64 3.46
CA PRO A 7 -38.92 87.72 3.97
C PRO A 7 -38.92 88.42 5.33
N LEU A 8 -38.07 87.96 6.25
CA LEU A 8 -37.92 88.53 7.60
C LEU A 8 -37.31 89.93 7.58
N LYS A 9 -36.52 90.24 6.55
CA LYS A 9 -35.91 91.55 6.31
C LYS A 9 -36.53 92.18 5.07
N PRO A 10 -36.65 93.52 5.01
CA PRO A 10 -37.12 94.19 3.80
C PRO A 10 -36.17 93.89 2.64
N ALA A 11 -36.70 93.35 1.55
CA ALA A 11 -35.95 92.99 0.35
C ALA A 11 -36.57 93.63 -0.88
N THR A 12 -35.74 94.20 -1.76
CA THR A 12 -36.18 94.85 -3.00
C THR A 12 -36.78 93.85 -3.99
N ASN A 13 -36.25 92.62 -4.05
CA ASN A 13 -36.75 91.54 -4.90
C ASN A 13 -37.06 90.27 -4.10
N LYS A 14 -38.37 89.99 -3.92
CA LYS A 14 -38.87 88.84 -3.15
C LYS A 14 -38.51 87.48 -3.76
N LEU A 15 -38.42 87.38 -5.09
CA LEU A 15 -38.12 86.12 -5.77
C LEU A 15 -36.67 85.69 -5.53
N LEU A 16 -35.73 86.63 -5.64
CA LEU A 16 -34.32 86.39 -5.39
C LEU A 16 -34.07 86.06 -3.91
N GLN A 17 -34.70 86.83 -3.01
CA GLN A 17 -34.59 86.56 -1.57
C GLN A 17 -35.09 85.15 -1.22
N LYS A 18 -36.22 84.71 -1.79
CA LYS A 18 -36.71 83.33 -1.60
C LYS A 18 -35.71 82.28 -2.03
N LYS A 19 -35.06 82.47 -3.18
CA LYS A 19 -34.06 81.52 -3.70
C LYS A 19 -32.84 81.45 -2.78
N TRP A 20 -32.36 82.59 -2.30
CA TRP A 20 -31.20 82.64 -1.39
C TRP A 20 -31.50 82.03 -0.03
N ASP A 21 -32.67 82.32 0.54
CA ASP A 21 -33.09 81.71 1.81
C ASP A 21 -33.21 80.19 1.67
N GLN A 22 -33.75 79.72 0.54
CA GLN A 22 -33.87 78.30 0.23
C GLN A 22 -32.49 77.64 0.12
N THR A 23 -31.54 78.25 -0.60
CA THR A 23 -30.18 77.70 -0.72
C THR A 23 -29.43 77.71 0.61
N CYS A 24 -29.53 78.79 1.38
CA CYS A 24 -28.94 78.87 2.72
C CYS A 24 -29.54 77.82 3.67
N TYR A 25 -30.85 77.60 3.60
CA TYR A 25 -31.53 76.57 4.38
C TYR A 25 -31.05 75.17 3.98
N GLU A 26 -30.94 74.90 2.68
CA GLU A 26 -30.44 73.63 2.16
C GLU A 26 -28.98 73.38 2.54
N GLU A 27 -28.11 74.39 2.44
CA GLU A 27 -26.73 74.32 2.89
C GLU A 27 -26.62 74.08 4.40
N HIS A 28 -27.41 74.78 5.21
CA HIS A 28 -27.46 74.54 6.65
C HIS A 28 -27.91 73.10 6.95
N ARG A 29 -28.95 72.61 6.27
CA ARG A 29 -29.43 71.24 6.46
C ARG A 29 -28.40 70.20 6.01
N LYS A 30 -27.63 70.46 4.95
CA LYS A 30 -26.49 69.61 4.55
C LYS A 30 -25.44 69.57 5.64
N LYS A 31 -25.01 70.74 6.16
CA LYS A 31 -24.05 70.82 7.27
C LYS A 31 -24.54 70.06 8.50
N VAL A 32 -25.79 70.24 8.91
CA VAL A 32 -26.35 69.51 10.07
C VAL A 32 -26.34 67.99 9.84
N LYS A 33 -26.60 67.52 8.62
CA LYS A 33 -26.55 66.08 8.29
C LYS A 33 -25.13 65.52 8.25
N GLU A 34 -24.17 66.31 7.80
CA GLU A 34 -22.77 65.89 7.62
C GLU A 34 -21.92 66.04 8.88
N VAL A 35 -22.39 66.82 9.87
CA VAL A 35 -21.71 66.97 11.16
C VAL A 35 -21.62 65.62 11.86
N LYS A 36 -20.38 65.20 12.12
CA LYS A 36 -20.08 64.01 12.91
C LYS A 36 -20.24 64.31 14.41
N PRO A 37 -20.69 63.36 15.23
CA PRO A 37 -20.74 63.53 16.67
C PRO A 37 -19.32 63.74 17.23
N VAL A 38 -19.18 64.67 18.17
CA VAL A 38 -17.90 65.01 18.82
C VAL A 38 -17.42 63.90 19.75
N VAL A 39 -18.36 63.16 20.34
CA VAL A 39 -18.07 62.04 21.25
C VAL A 39 -18.47 60.76 20.54
N ASP A 40 -17.53 59.83 20.44
CA ASP A 40 -17.85 58.48 19.98
C ASP A 40 -18.62 57.75 21.08
N ILE A 41 -19.85 57.34 20.76
CA ILE A 41 -20.74 56.60 21.65
C ILE A 41 -20.81 55.11 21.26
N LYS A 42 -20.01 54.69 20.27
CA LYS A 42 -20.00 53.30 19.83
C LYS A 42 -19.37 52.44 20.91
N GLY A 43 -20.12 51.42 21.33
CA GLY A 43 -19.61 50.40 22.24
C GLY A 43 -18.42 49.66 21.63
N ILE A 44 -17.60 49.06 22.49
CA ILE A 44 -16.47 48.24 22.06
C ILE A 44 -17.00 47.08 21.19
N PRO A 45 -16.44 46.86 20.00
CA PRO A 45 -16.87 45.76 19.13
C PRO A 45 -16.67 44.43 19.86
N THR A 46 -17.66 43.54 19.73
CA THR A 46 -17.63 42.25 20.40
C THR A 46 -16.39 41.46 19.96
N PRO A 47 -15.58 40.93 20.91
CA PRO A 47 -14.42 40.14 20.56
C PRO A 47 -14.79 38.93 19.69
N THR A 48 -13.94 38.61 18.71
CA THR A 48 -14.19 37.54 17.72
C THR A 48 -14.42 36.18 18.36
N HIS A 49 -13.71 35.85 19.45
CA HIS A 49 -13.85 34.57 20.15
C HIS A 49 -15.20 34.40 20.87
N VAL A 50 -15.93 35.50 21.12
CA VAL A 50 -17.29 35.47 21.68
C VAL A 50 -18.30 35.17 20.57
N GLN A 51 -18.09 35.74 19.38
CA GLN A 51 -18.91 35.49 18.19
C GLN A 51 -18.67 34.08 17.63
N LEU A 52 -17.41 33.62 17.66
CA LEU A 52 -16.94 32.37 17.07
C LEU A 52 -16.23 31.52 18.13
N LYS A 53 -16.89 30.46 18.59
CA LYS A 53 -16.32 29.48 19.52
C LYS A 53 -15.42 28.49 18.78
N LEU A 54 -14.24 28.94 18.32
CA LEU A 54 -13.33 28.16 17.48
C LEU A 54 -13.00 26.78 18.06
N LYS A 55 -12.75 26.67 19.37
CA LYS A 55 -12.45 25.37 20.01
C LYS A 55 -13.63 24.39 19.95
N LYS A 56 -14.86 24.90 20.05
CA LYS A 56 -16.07 24.06 19.91
C LYS A 56 -16.18 23.52 18.49
N THR A 57 -15.93 24.35 17.49
CA THR A 57 -15.93 23.95 16.08
C THR A 57 -14.86 22.88 15.83
N GLN A 58 -13.63 23.11 16.29
CA GLN A 58 -12.54 22.15 16.17
C GLN A 58 -12.89 20.78 16.77
N VAL A 59 -13.40 20.74 18.01
CA VAL A 59 -13.77 19.47 18.67
C VAL A 59 -14.88 18.75 17.91
N GLN A 60 -15.82 19.50 17.32
CA GLN A 60 -16.89 18.92 16.52
C GLN A 60 -16.36 18.31 15.21
N GLU A 61 -15.42 18.98 14.54
CA GLU A 61 -14.76 18.47 13.33
C GLU A 61 -13.92 17.23 13.63
N GLU A 62 -13.14 17.23 14.72
CA GLU A 62 -12.38 16.05 15.17
C GLU A 62 -13.30 14.85 15.44
N ARG A 63 -14.43 15.09 16.12
CA ARG A 63 -15.44 14.04 16.36
C ARG A 63 -16.06 13.53 15.06
N GLN A 64 -16.37 14.42 14.12
CA GLN A 64 -16.93 14.04 12.82
C GLN A 64 -15.93 13.21 12.01
N ALA A 65 -14.65 13.59 11.99
CA ALA A 65 -13.60 12.84 11.30
C ALA A 65 -13.41 11.41 11.86
N ILE A 66 -13.57 11.21 13.17
CA ILE A 66 -13.55 9.88 13.79
C ILE A 66 -14.75 9.06 13.29
N ILE A 67 -15.96 9.64 13.36
CA ILE A 67 -17.19 8.98 12.90
C ILE A 67 -17.10 8.60 11.42
N GLU A 68 -16.58 9.49 10.57
CA GLU A 68 -16.41 9.23 9.15
C GLU A 68 -15.43 8.09 8.87
N ARG A 69 -14.28 8.08 9.56
CA ARG A 69 -13.31 6.98 9.46
C ARG A 69 -13.96 5.64 9.86
N ASP A 70 -14.68 5.62 10.98
CA ASP A 70 -15.34 4.41 11.47
C ASP A 70 -16.45 3.94 10.53
N ASN A 71 -17.22 4.89 9.97
CA ASN A 71 -18.25 4.59 8.97
C ASN A 71 -17.64 4.03 7.68
N GLN A 72 -16.51 4.56 7.21
CA GLN A 72 -15.80 4.03 6.04
C GLN A 72 -15.27 2.61 6.31
N LEU A 73 -14.71 2.37 7.49
CA LEU A 73 -14.25 1.04 7.90
C LEU A 73 -15.41 0.05 7.98
N LEU A 74 -16.53 0.46 8.57
CA LEU A 74 -17.75 -0.34 8.67
C LEU A 74 -18.32 -0.66 7.29
N ALA A 75 -18.43 0.34 6.42
CA ALA A 75 -18.91 0.16 5.05
C ALA A 75 -18.01 -0.80 4.26
N SER A 76 -16.68 -0.69 4.41
CA SER A 76 -15.72 -1.60 3.78
C SER A 76 -15.89 -3.04 4.27
N ARG A 77 -16.12 -3.23 5.58
CA ARG A 77 -16.39 -4.56 6.17
C ARG A 77 -17.73 -5.13 5.70
N LEU A 78 -18.79 -4.32 5.68
CA LEU A 78 -20.11 -4.72 5.18
C LEU A 78 -20.06 -5.05 3.70
N ALA A 79 -19.34 -4.28 2.89
CA ALA A 79 -19.09 -4.59 1.50
C ALA A 79 -18.37 -5.94 1.38
N ARG A 80 -17.29 -6.17 2.15
CA ARG A 80 -16.59 -7.47 2.14
C ARG A 80 -17.54 -8.63 2.49
N ILE A 81 -18.39 -8.47 3.50
CA ILE A 81 -19.39 -9.47 3.87
C ILE A 81 -20.41 -9.67 2.75
N GLY A 82 -20.94 -8.60 2.16
CA GLY A 82 -21.92 -8.66 1.08
C GLY A 82 -21.37 -9.28 -0.21
N HIS A 83 -20.09 -9.06 -0.54
CA HIS A 83 -19.42 -9.73 -1.65
C HIS A 83 -19.01 -11.17 -1.31
N SER A 84 -18.90 -11.52 -0.03
CA SER A 84 -18.58 -12.89 0.38
C SER A 84 -19.79 -13.79 0.13
N LYS A 85 -19.56 -15.02 -0.35
CA LYS A 85 -20.62 -16.00 -0.64
C LYS A 85 -21.24 -16.64 0.62
N GLY A 86 -21.02 -16.07 1.80
CA GLY A 86 -21.57 -16.58 3.06
C GLY A 86 -20.97 -17.89 3.55
N LEU A 87 -19.79 -18.30 3.06
CA LEU A 87 -19.04 -19.41 3.66
C LEU A 87 -18.44 -18.95 4.99
N ILE A 88 -19.20 -19.14 6.07
CA ILE A 88 -18.66 -19.15 7.42
C ILE A 88 -18.07 -20.54 7.59
N ASP A 89 -16.75 -20.68 7.50
CA ASP A 89 -16.10 -21.90 7.91
C ASP A 89 -16.04 -21.97 9.44
N HIS A 90 -15.96 -23.19 9.97
CA HIS A 90 -15.73 -23.46 11.39
C HIS A 90 -14.22 -23.61 11.67
N ARG A 91 -13.38 -23.34 10.67
CA ARG A 91 -11.92 -23.47 10.75
C ARG A 91 -11.35 -22.10 11.05
N ASN A 92 -10.87 -21.96 12.27
CA ASN A 92 -10.23 -20.74 12.70
C ASN A 92 -8.72 -20.90 12.51
N ASP A 93 -8.13 -20.13 11.59
CA ASP A 93 -6.68 -20.11 11.36
C ASP A 93 -5.99 -19.34 12.49
N TYR A 94 -6.00 -19.92 13.69
CA TYR A 94 -5.17 -19.42 14.76
C TYR A 94 -3.72 -19.84 14.52
N PRO A 95 -2.76 -18.91 14.60
CA PRO A 95 -1.37 -19.31 14.61
C PRO A 95 -1.14 -20.18 15.85
N GLU A 96 -0.65 -21.40 15.66
CA GLU A 96 -0.27 -22.30 16.75
C GLU A 96 0.86 -21.66 17.58
N ARG A 97 0.48 -21.00 18.68
CA ARG A 97 1.45 -20.41 19.62
C ARG A 97 2.00 -21.50 20.52
N SER A 98 3.11 -22.10 20.11
CA SER A 98 3.91 -22.94 20.99
C SER A 98 4.88 -22.07 21.81
N LEU A 99 4.94 -22.29 23.12
CA LEU A 99 5.95 -21.68 24.02
C LEU A 99 7.39 -22.00 23.57
N ASN A 100 7.59 -23.07 22.81
CA ASN A 100 8.89 -23.50 22.31
C ASN A 100 9.16 -23.06 20.86
N SER A 101 8.32 -22.21 20.27
CA SER A 101 8.45 -21.78 18.87
C SER A 101 9.78 -21.09 18.59
N GLU A 102 10.23 -20.23 19.50
CA GLU A 102 11.51 -19.52 19.40
C GLU A 102 12.69 -20.48 19.50
N ARG A 103 12.71 -21.35 20.53
CA ARG A 103 13.74 -22.39 20.68
C ARG A 103 13.81 -23.32 19.48
N ARG A 104 12.66 -23.71 18.90
CA ARG A 104 12.60 -24.54 17.68
C ARG A 104 13.18 -23.79 16.48
N ARG A 105 12.90 -22.49 16.34
CA ARG A 105 13.45 -21.64 15.29
C ARG A 105 14.98 -21.54 15.39
N GLU A 106 15.50 -21.33 16.58
CA GLU A 106 16.96 -21.30 16.83
C GLU A 106 17.62 -22.64 16.48
N GLN A 107 17.04 -23.75 16.93
CA GLN A 107 17.51 -25.09 16.58
C GLN A 107 17.49 -25.32 15.07
N LEU A 108 16.43 -24.89 14.39
CA LEU A 108 16.32 -25.02 12.93
C LEU A 108 17.42 -24.21 12.23
N LEU A 109 17.70 -22.98 12.68
CA LEU A 109 18.79 -22.17 12.14
C LEU A 109 20.15 -22.81 12.38
N GLN A 110 20.37 -23.38 13.56
CA GLN A 110 21.62 -24.10 13.90
C GLN A 110 21.83 -25.31 12.98
N VAL A 111 20.80 -26.15 12.82
CA VAL A 111 20.83 -27.33 11.94
C VAL A 111 21.06 -26.89 10.50
N THR A 112 20.39 -25.84 10.04
CA THR A 112 20.55 -25.29 8.68
C THR A 112 21.99 -24.85 8.43
N ARG A 113 22.60 -24.13 9.37
CA ARG A 113 24.00 -23.70 9.28
C ARG A 113 24.96 -24.90 9.26
N GLN A 114 24.71 -25.90 10.08
CA GLN A 114 25.52 -27.13 10.10
C GLN A 114 25.40 -27.90 8.79
N ASN A 115 24.20 -28.05 8.26
CA ASN A 115 23.94 -28.70 6.98
C ASN A 115 24.63 -27.96 5.84
N GLN A 116 24.58 -26.62 5.82
CA GLN A 116 25.29 -25.82 4.83
C GLN A 116 26.81 -26.01 4.90
N ALA A 117 27.38 -26.08 6.11
CA ALA A 117 28.81 -26.34 6.28
C ALA A 117 29.21 -27.75 5.81
N ILE A 118 28.38 -28.76 6.07
CA ILE A 118 28.59 -30.12 5.58
C ILE A 118 28.51 -30.14 4.05
N TYR A 119 27.48 -29.53 3.48
CA TYR A 119 27.30 -29.42 2.04
C TYR A 119 28.53 -28.80 1.38
N GLN A 120 29.00 -27.66 1.88
CA GLN A 120 30.22 -27.01 1.38
C GLN A 120 31.45 -27.92 1.44
N ARG A 121 31.63 -28.71 2.52
CA ARG A 121 32.74 -29.67 2.62
C ARG A 121 32.64 -30.79 1.60
N ILE A 122 31.44 -31.33 1.39
CA ILE A 122 31.19 -32.39 0.42
C ILE A 122 31.44 -31.86 -1.00
N THR A 123 30.91 -30.69 -1.32
CA THR A 123 31.08 -30.07 -2.65
C THR A 123 32.52 -29.66 -2.92
N ALA A 124 33.25 -29.16 -1.91
CA ALA A 124 34.65 -28.77 -2.06
C ALA A 124 35.60 -29.98 -2.16
N ARG A 125 35.20 -31.16 -1.71
CA ARG A 125 36.00 -32.38 -1.82
C ARG A 125 35.92 -32.89 -3.25
N GLU A 126 37.01 -32.77 -3.99
CA GLU A 126 37.15 -33.43 -5.28
C GLU A 126 37.07 -34.96 -5.12
N SER A 127 36.51 -35.62 -6.13
CA SER A 127 36.44 -37.09 -6.14
C SER A 127 37.84 -37.68 -6.22
N GLU A 128 38.23 -38.51 -5.25
CA GLU A 128 39.49 -39.26 -5.27
C GLU A 128 39.55 -40.31 -6.40
N TYR A 129 38.40 -40.62 -7.01
CA TYR A 129 38.29 -41.47 -8.17
C TYR A 129 38.94 -40.81 -9.39
N ARG A 130 40.25 -41.04 -9.58
CA ARG A 130 40.96 -40.78 -10.84
C ARG A 130 40.48 -41.77 -11.89
N ARG A 131 39.34 -41.50 -12.53
CA ARG A 131 38.71 -42.37 -13.54
C ARG A 131 39.72 -42.87 -14.57
N GLU A 132 40.63 -42.01 -15.01
CA GLU A 132 41.70 -42.33 -15.96
C GLU A 132 42.58 -43.50 -15.48
N LEU A 133 43.06 -43.46 -14.24
CA LEU A 133 43.88 -44.55 -13.69
C LEU A 133 43.11 -45.87 -13.59
N TRP A 134 41.83 -45.81 -13.22
CA TRP A 134 40.99 -47.01 -13.13
C TRP A 134 40.72 -47.62 -14.50
N VAL A 135 40.55 -46.79 -15.53
CA VAL A 135 40.41 -47.25 -16.92
C VAL A 135 41.71 -47.89 -17.41
N GLU A 136 42.86 -47.25 -17.15
CA GLU A 136 44.17 -47.79 -17.52
C GLU A 136 44.48 -49.12 -16.82
N ASP A 137 44.19 -49.22 -15.52
CA ASP A 137 44.36 -50.47 -14.76
C ASP A 137 43.39 -51.55 -15.23
N TRP A 138 42.15 -51.18 -15.53
CA TRP A 138 41.17 -52.12 -16.09
C TRP A 138 41.64 -52.63 -17.46
N GLU A 139 42.11 -51.74 -18.34
CA GLU A 139 42.64 -52.12 -19.66
C GLU A 139 43.90 -53.00 -19.55
N ARG A 140 44.78 -52.70 -18.59
CA ARG A 140 45.97 -53.52 -18.28
C ARG A 140 45.57 -54.90 -17.80
N VAL A 141 44.56 -54.99 -16.94
CA VAL A 141 44.01 -56.26 -16.45
C VAL A 141 43.32 -57.02 -17.58
N GLU A 142 42.59 -56.34 -18.47
CA GLU A 142 41.93 -56.98 -19.60
C GLU A 142 42.96 -57.54 -20.59
N ARG A 143 43.98 -56.76 -20.95
CA ARG A 143 45.11 -57.25 -21.77
C ARG A 143 45.78 -58.48 -21.16
N ARG A 144 46.13 -58.43 -19.86
CA ARG A 144 46.70 -59.61 -19.16
C ARG A 144 45.76 -60.80 -19.18
N ARG A 145 44.46 -60.57 -19.02
CA ARG A 145 43.47 -61.65 -19.04
C ARG A 145 43.29 -62.24 -20.43
N ASP A 146 43.46 -61.47 -21.49
CA ASP A 146 43.43 -61.96 -22.87
C ASP A 146 44.70 -62.73 -23.20
N ASP A 147 45.86 -62.26 -22.75
CA ASP A 147 47.15 -62.95 -22.89
C ASP A 147 47.17 -64.32 -22.18
N ILE A 148 46.47 -64.45 -21.05
CA ILE A 148 46.36 -65.71 -20.27
C ILE A 148 45.19 -66.59 -20.76
N ALA A 149 44.31 -66.06 -21.63
CA ALA A 149 43.14 -66.80 -22.07
C ALA A 149 43.52 -67.87 -23.12
N CYS A 150 43.26 -69.15 -22.80
CA CYS A 150 43.42 -70.24 -23.76
C CYS A 150 42.37 -70.26 -24.89
N TYR A 151 41.33 -69.42 -24.80
CA TYR A 151 40.22 -69.35 -25.75
C TYR A 151 39.82 -67.89 -26.02
N PRO A 152 39.47 -67.52 -27.27
CA PRO A 152 39.13 -66.14 -27.62
C PRO A 152 37.92 -65.65 -26.81
N ARG A 153 38.09 -64.54 -26.09
CA ARG A 153 37.00 -63.91 -25.34
C ARG A 153 36.36 -62.81 -26.17
N GLY A 154 35.05 -62.97 -26.36
CA GLY A 154 34.22 -62.16 -27.25
C GLY A 154 33.04 -63.01 -27.65
N VAL A 155 32.05 -63.13 -26.78
CA VAL A 155 30.78 -63.76 -27.17
C VAL A 155 30.14 -62.87 -28.22
N ALA A 156 30.00 -63.37 -29.45
CA ALA A 156 29.04 -62.82 -30.39
C ALA A 156 27.67 -62.99 -29.74
N ASN A 157 27.08 -61.92 -29.21
CA ASN A 157 25.73 -61.93 -28.66
C ASN A 157 24.74 -62.28 -29.78
N LYS A 158 24.48 -63.58 -29.96
CA LYS A 158 23.30 -64.10 -30.64
C LYS A 158 22.32 -64.54 -29.56
N GLN A 159 21.72 -63.58 -28.85
CA GLN A 159 20.49 -63.86 -28.14
C GLN A 159 19.34 -63.71 -29.13
N VAL A 160 18.79 -64.86 -29.50
CA VAL A 160 17.49 -65.00 -30.15
C VAL A 160 16.42 -64.64 -29.11
N ASN A 161 15.51 -63.75 -29.50
CA ASN A 161 14.41 -63.27 -28.70
C ASN A 161 13.57 -64.45 -28.16
N SER A 162 13.61 -64.67 -26.84
CA SER A 162 12.65 -65.54 -26.16
C SER A 162 11.61 -64.65 -25.48
N THR A 163 10.39 -64.73 -26.00
CA THR A 163 9.17 -64.06 -25.52
C THR A 163 9.01 -64.20 -24.01
N TYR A 164 8.93 -63.06 -23.31
CA TYR A 164 8.35 -62.98 -21.98
C TYR A 164 7.07 -62.14 -22.04
N THR A 165 6.04 -62.66 -21.40
CA THR A 165 4.69 -62.11 -21.30
C THR A 165 4.69 -60.74 -20.65
N VAL A 166 4.00 -59.81 -21.30
CA VAL A 166 3.71 -58.45 -20.82
C VAL A 166 2.86 -58.56 -19.54
N PHE A 167 3.42 -58.13 -18.41
CA PHE A 167 2.63 -57.72 -17.26
C PHE A 167 2.74 -56.19 -17.13
N SER A 168 1.67 -55.50 -17.50
CA SER A 168 1.54 -54.06 -17.40
C SER A 168 1.30 -53.66 -15.95
N SER A 169 2.33 -53.17 -15.27
CA SER A 169 2.20 -52.38 -14.04
C SER A 169 2.53 -50.92 -14.36
N SER A 170 1.46 -50.17 -14.62
CA SER A 170 1.47 -48.71 -14.68
C SER A 170 1.88 -48.14 -13.32
N LEU A 171 3.12 -47.64 -13.24
CA LEU A 171 3.57 -46.71 -12.20
C LEU A 171 3.83 -45.37 -12.88
N SER A 172 2.83 -44.50 -12.78
CA SER A 172 2.90 -43.08 -13.03
C SER A 172 4.01 -42.46 -12.18
N SER A 173 5.13 -42.12 -12.81
CA SER A 173 6.08 -41.13 -12.29
C SER A 173 5.83 -39.84 -13.05
N SER A 174 5.11 -38.93 -12.40
CA SER A 174 4.98 -37.54 -12.81
C SER A 174 6.36 -36.87 -12.72
N HIS A 175 7.05 -36.79 -13.86
CA HIS A 175 8.15 -35.86 -14.04
C HIS A 175 7.55 -34.45 -14.16
N VAL A 176 7.82 -33.62 -13.16
CA VAL A 176 7.61 -32.17 -13.23
C VAL A 176 8.74 -31.64 -14.12
N GLU A 177 8.38 -31.14 -15.28
CA GLU A 177 9.25 -30.36 -16.18
C GLU A 177 9.09 -28.89 -15.76
N SER A 178 10.07 -28.40 -15.00
CA SER A 178 10.20 -26.97 -14.71
C SER A 178 11.02 -26.36 -15.84
N THR A 179 10.35 -25.85 -16.85
CA THR A 179 10.94 -24.87 -17.77
C THR A 179 11.11 -23.56 -17.01
N GLU A 180 12.35 -23.23 -16.69
CA GLU A 180 12.77 -21.87 -16.37
C GLU A 180 12.76 -21.07 -17.68
N GLU A 181 11.70 -20.28 -17.90
CA GLU A 181 11.79 -19.11 -18.78
C GLU A 181 12.01 -17.87 -17.91
N ASP A 182 13.28 -17.50 -17.77
CA ASP A 182 13.67 -16.13 -17.49
C ASP A 182 13.48 -15.33 -18.78
N THR A 183 12.53 -14.39 -18.79
CA THR A 183 12.65 -13.20 -19.65
C THR A 183 12.17 -11.97 -18.90
N GLN A 184 13.16 -11.17 -18.51
CA GLN A 184 13.07 -9.80 -18.04
C GLN A 184 12.17 -8.95 -18.92
N HIS A 185 11.29 -8.12 -18.34
CA HIS A 185 11.03 -6.77 -18.84
C HIS A 185 10.49 -5.87 -17.73
N GLN A 186 11.29 -4.83 -17.44
CA GLN A 186 11.00 -3.44 -17.02
C GLN A 186 9.84 -3.14 -16.06
#